data_AF-V5B1U1-F1
#
_entry.id   AF-V5B1U1-F1
#
_cell.length_a   1.000
_cell.length_b   1.000
_cell.length_c   1.000
_cell.angle_alpha   90.00
_cell.angle_beta   90.00
_cell.angle_gamma   90.00
#
_symmetry.space_group_name_H-M   'P 1'
#
loop_
_entity.id
_entity.type
_entity.pdbx_description
1 polymer ?
#
loop_
_entity_poly.entity_id
_entity_poly.type
_entity_poly.pdbx_seq_one_letter_code
_entity_poly.pdbx_strand_id
1 'polypeptide(L)'
;MSCLTPEATDAICQMRELRVADESTVRLMEHLFSCPPTSDLLHSLLDGKHQAVAVALFKTTQGIHSSKILGFVLRFFADLVLYCGALGEQLGAPSAEELFGDNPAKSFLCLVLIHREEYGITDPALFLAATSLRYGPIEKNEEALQRFFAHVTDVLSAETLQVSAVAFAVQGCSIVARTKALRRWFFEEQIVQFLPRLLFDIVANDSASIVQLIYETLLVSWLLSYEYRGVVELQKHKMIPHVHRVLHRMLKEKCVRVALMVLWNMVEAERQYITLISNPSTTDWVNSDIYELGRANAGKGPNFIAEMVGVGMLKTLAQLSRRKFGDEDISVVINELKKCA
;
A
#
# COMPACT_ATOMS: atom_id res chain seq x y z
N MET A 1 -30.59 -19.76 -13.85
CA MET A 1 -29.98 -18.80 -14.78
C MET A 1 -29.82 -17.50 -14.03
N SER A 2 -28.61 -17.17 -13.56
CA SER A 2 -28.37 -15.83 -13.04
C SER A 2 -28.38 -14.88 -14.23
N CYS A 3 -29.32 -13.94 -14.25
CA CYS A 3 -29.29 -12.87 -15.25
C CYS A 3 -28.07 -11.99 -14.93
N LEU A 4 -27.13 -11.91 -15.87
CA LEU A 4 -26.05 -10.95 -15.84
C LEU A 4 -26.63 -9.53 -15.70
N THR A 5 -25.90 -8.66 -15.02
CA THR A 5 -26.25 -7.23 -15.04
C THR A 5 -26.13 -6.69 -16.47
N PRO A 6 -26.80 -5.57 -16.80
CA PRO A 6 -26.63 -4.91 -18.10
C PRO A 6 -25.16 -4.63 -18.40
N GLU A 7 -24.41 -4.12 -17.41
CA GLU A 7 -23.00 -3.80 -17.55
C GLU A 7 -22.13 -5.04 -17.80
N ALA A 8 -22.43 -6.17 -17.14
CA ALA A 8 -21.74 -7.43 -17.38
C ALA A 8 -22.05 -7.99 -18.77
N THR A 9 -23.29 -7.86 -19.22
CA THR A 9 -23.69 -8.27 -20.58
C THR A 9 -22.96 -7.45 -21.63
N ASP A 10 -22.91 -6.12 -21.46
CA ASP A 10 -22.21 -5.22 -22.36
C ASP A 10 -20.69 -5.50 -22.36
N ALA A 11 -20.09 -5.75 -21.19
CA ALA A 11 -18.67 -6.12 -21.08
C ALA A 11 -18.36 -7.43 -21.83
N ILE A 12 -19.22 -8.45 -21.74
CA ILE A 12 -19.06 -9.71 -22.48
C ILE A 12 -19.21 -9.48 -23.99
N CYS A 13 -20.18 -8.67 -24.41
CA CYS A 13 -20.32 -8.30 -25.83
C CYS A 13 -19.05 -7.62 -26.35
N GLN A 14 -18.52 -6.66 -25.59
CA GLN A 14 -17.26 -5.98 -25.94
C GLN A 14 -16.07 -6.96 -26.02
N MET A 15 -15.95 -7.91 -25.07
CA MET A 15 -14.91 -8.94 -25.12
C MET A 15 -14.98 -9.78 -26.41
N ARG A 16 -16.19 -10.16 -26.84
CA ARG A 16 -16.41 -10.91 -28.08
C ARG A 16 -16.10 -10.07 -29.32
N GLU A 17 -16.55 -8.82 -29.36
CA GLU A 17 -16.33 -7.89 -30.48
C GLU A 17 -14.83 -7.62 -30.69
N LEU A 18 -14.11 -7.36 -29.60
CA LEU A 18 -12.67 -7.11 -29.61
C LEU A 18 -11.83 -8.38 -29.82
N ARG A 19 -12.43 -9.58 -29.74
CA ARG A 19 -11.76 -10.89 -29.86
C ARG A 19 -10.55 -11.02 -28.94
N VAL A 20 -10.66 -10.51 -27.71
CA VAL A 20 -9.55 -10.46 -26.75
C VAL A 20 -9.24 -11.81 -26.10
N ALA A 21 -10.17 -12.76 -26.19
CA ALA A 21 -10.05 -14.08 -25.60
C ALA A 21 -10.79 -15.14 -26.43
N ASP A 22 -10.47 -16.40 -26.18
CA ASP A 22 -11.20 -17.53 -26.77
C ASP A 22 -12.55 -17.73 -26.09
N GLU A 23 -13.44 -18.49 -26.73
CA GLU A 23 -14.82 -18.62 -26.23
C GLU A 23 -14.89 -19.39 -24.90
N SER A 24 -13.87 -20.18 -24.56
CA SER A 24 -13.76 -20.83 -23.26
C SER A 24 -13.51 -19.80 -22.14
N THR A 25 -12.64 -18.82 -22.37
CA THR A 25 -12.37 -17.71 -21.44
C THR A 25 -13.54 -16.75 -21.35
N VAL A 26 -14.23 -16.45 -22.46
CA VAL A 26 -15.44 -15.60 -22.44
C VAL A 26 -16.54 -16.24 -21.58
N ARG A 27 -16.79 -17.55 -21.74
CA ARG A 27 -17.75 -18.27 -20.89
C ARG A 27 -17.33 -18.27 -19.43
N LEU A 28 -16.04 -18.42 -19.14
CA LEU A 28 -15.53 -18.28 -17.78
C LEU A 28 -15.81 -16.88 -17.22
N MET A 29 -15.68 -15.83 -18.03
CA MET A 29 -16.01 -14.46 -17.61
C MET A 29 -17.50 -14.28 -17.33
N GLU A 30 -18.39 -14.87 -18.13
CA GLU A 30 -19.83 -14.87 -17.83
C GLU A 30 -20.13 -15.50 -16.46
N HIS A 31 -19.43 -16.60 -16.12
CA HIS A 31 -19.57 -17.25 -14.82
C HIS A 31 -19.00 -16.38 -13.69
N LEU A 32 -17.82 -15.77 -13.91
CA LEU A 32 -17.17 -14.95 -12.90
C LEU A 32 -17.91 -13.64 -12.62
N PHE A 33 -18.54 -13.02 -13.63
CA PHE A 33 -19.41 -11.85 -13.42
C PHE A 33 -20.66 -12.17 -12.60
N SER A 34 -21.10 -13.43 -12.60
CA SER A 34 -22.21 -13.89 -11.77
C SER A 34 -21.77 -14.40 -10.39
N CYS A 35 -20.47 -14.54 -10.16
CA CYS A 35 -19.92 -15.13 -8.94
C CYS A 35 -19.57 -14.03 -7.93
N PRO A 36 -19.98 -14.16 -6.65
CA PRO A 36 -19.50 -13.26 -5.60
C PRO A 36 -17.96 -13.37 -5.45
N PRO A 37 -17.23 -12.26 -5.34
CA PRO A 37 -15.76 -12.28 -5.23
C PRO A 37 -15.22 -13.03 -4.01
N THR A 38 -16.05 -13.18 -2.96
CA THR A 38 -15.69 -13.88 -1.71
C THR A 38 -16.00 -15.38 -1.72
N SER A 39 -16.48 -15.93 -2.84
CA SER A 39 -16.88 -17.34 -2.91
C SER A 39 -15.66 -18.25 -3.01
N ASP A 40 -15.65 -19.36 -2.26
CA ASP A 40 -14.66 -20.44 -2.42
C ASP A 40 -14.62 -21.00 -3.86
N LEU A 41 -15.74 -20.86 -4.58
CA LEU A 41 -15.86 -21.21 -5.99
C LEU A 41 -14.91 -20.38 -6.88
N LEU A 42 -14.57 -19.14 -6.49
CA LEU A 42 -13.70 -18.25 -7.26
C LEU A 42 -12.33 -18.89 -7.51
N HIS A 43 -11.71 -19.42 -6.45
CA HIS A 43 -10.40 -20.06 -6.55
C HIS A 43 -10.42 -21.30 -7.45
N SER A 44 -11.48 -22.10 -7.35
CA SER A 44 -11.68 -23.28 -8.21
C SER A 44 -11.88 -22.91 -9.68
N LEU A 45 -12.63 -21.83 -9.96
CA LEU A 45 -12.89 -21.37 -11.33
C LEU A 45 -11.63 -20.81 -12.00
N LEU A 46 -10.78 -20.14 -11.23
CA LEU A 46 -9.55 -19.49 -11.70
C LEU A 46 -8.34 -20.42 -11.77
N ASP A 47 -8.39 -21.60 -11.13
CA ASP A 47 -7.25 -22.50 -11.07
C ASP A 47 -6.74 -22.87 -12.48
N GLY A 48 -5.44 -22.69 -12.69
CA GLY A 48 -4.78 -22.82 -14.00
C GLY A 48 -5.15 -21.80 -15.08
N LYS A 49 -6.04 -20.83 -14.81
CA LYS A 49 -6.60 -19.89 -15.82
C LYS A 49 -6.31 -18.42 -15.54
N HIS A 50 -5.56 -18.11 -14.49
CA HIS A 50 -5.21 -16.74 -14.07
C HIS A 50 -4.68 -15.88 -15.23
N GLN A 51 -3.71 -16.38 -16.00
CA GLN A 51 -3.11 -15.63 -17.11
C GLN A 51 -4.14 -15.26 -18.19
N ALA A 52 -4.95 -16.23 -18.64
CA ALA A 52 -5.95 -16.00 -19.68
C ALA A 52 -6.99 -14.95 -19.25
N VAL A 53 -7.44 -15.03 -18.00
CA VAL A 53 -8.39 -14.07 -17.41
C VAL A 53 -7.77 -12.68 -17.29
N ALA A 54 -6.54 -12.58 -16.79
CA ALA A 54 -5.85 -11.29 -16.66
C ALA A 54 -5.63 -10.61 -18.02
N VAL A 55 -5.18 -11.37 -19.03
CA VAL A 55 -4.99 -10.85 -20.39
C VAL A 55 -6.31 -10.42 -21.02
N ALA A 56 -7.37 -11.22 -20.87
CA ALA A 56 -8.70 -10.88 -21.40
C ALA A 56 -9.22 -9.57 -20.79
N LEU A 57 -9.19 -9.44 -19.46
CA LEU A 57 -9.65 -8.25 -18.77
C LEU A 57 -8.82 -7.02 -19.14
N PHE A 58 -7.49 -7.13 -19.16
CA PHE A 58 -6.63 -6.02 -19.56
C PHE A 58 -6.87 -5.56 -21.00
N LYS A 59 -6.91 -6.48 -21.97
CA LYS A 59 -7.16 -6.09 -23.37
C LYS A 59 -8.54 -5.47 -23.53
N THR A 60 -9.51 -5.92 -22.75
CA THR A 60 -10.85 -5.32 -22.71
C THR A 60 -10.79 -3.87 -22.24
N THR A 61 -10.02 -3.54 -21.20
CA THR A 61 -9.91 -2.15 -20.72
C THR A 61 -9.25 -1.22 -21.73
N GLN A 62 -8.40 -1.73 -22.62
CA GLN A 62 -7.78 -0.94 -23.69
C GLN A 62 -8.75 -0.62 -24.85
N GLY A 63 -9.75 -1.48 -25.10
CA GLY A 63 -10.68 -1.34 -26.22
C GLY A 63 -12.00 -0.65 -25.89
N ILE A 64 -12.33 -0.42 -24.61
CA ILE A 64 -13.60 0.19 -24.20
C ILE A 64 -13.54 1.72 -24.30
N HIS A 65 -14.50 2.31 -25.00
CA HIS A 65 -14.69 3.77 -25.07
C HIS A 65 -15.73 4.31 -24.09
N SER A 66 -16.63 3.46 -23.57
CA SER A 66 -17.65 3.86 -22.61
C SER A 66 -17.08 3.90 -21.19
N SER A 67 -17.00 5.09 -20.58
CA SER A 67 -16.55 5.26 -19.19
C SER A 67 -17.30 4.34 -18.20
N LYS A 68 -18.61 4.14 -18.42
CA LYS A 68 -19.44 3.28 -17.57
C LYS A 68 -18.98 1.82 -17.60
N ILE A 69 -18.74 1.29 -18.81
CA ILE A 69 -18.30 -0.11 -18.98
C ILE A 69 -16.83 -0.26 -18.54
N LEU A 70 -16.00 0.73 -18.84
CA LEU A 70 -14.58 0.74 -18.44
C LEU A 70 -14.45 0.68 -16.91
N GLY A 71 -15.17 1.56 -16.20
CA GLY A 71 -15.19 1.55 -14.73
C GLY A 71 -15.71 0.23 -14.16
N PHE A 72 -16.73 -0.38 -14.77
CA PHE A 72 -17.22 -1.70 -14.38
C PHE A 72 -16.15 -2.78 -14.52
N VAL A 73 -15.49 -2.88 -15.68
CA VAL A 73 -14.45 -3.89 -15.95
C VAL A 73 -13.23 -3.68 -15.05
N LEU A 74 -12.77 -2.44 -14.87
CA LEU A 74 -11.65 -2.12 -13.99
C LEU A 74 -11.95 -2.48 -12.55
N ARG A 75 -13.12 -2.12 -12.03
CA ARG A 75 -13.53 -2.46 -10.66
C ARG A 75 -13.60 -3.97 -10.47
N PHE A 76 -14.23 -4.67 -11.40
CA PHE A 76 -14.30 -6.12 -11.35
C PHE A 76 -12.90 -6.76 -11.38
N PHE A 77 -11.99 -6.24 -12.22
CA PHE A 77 -10.62 -6.74 -12.28
C PHE A 77 -9.86 -6.46 -10.98
N ALA A 78 -9.98 -5.26 -10.41
CA ALA A 78 -9.40 -4.91 -9.13
C ALA A 78 -9.92 -5.81 -7.99
N ASP A 79 -11.23 -6.07 -7.95
CA ASP A 79 -11.84 -6.98 -6.99
C ASP A 79 -11.28 -8.40 -7.15
N LEU A 80 -11.20 -8.93 -8.36
CA LEU A 80 -10.61 -10.24 -8.62
C LEU A 80 -9.14 -10.33 -8.15
N VAL A 81 -8.34 -9.31 -8.43
CA VAL A 81 -6.93 -9.25 -7.99
C VAL A 81 -6.81 -9.15 -6.47
N LEU A 82 -7.73 -8.44 -5.81
CA LEU A 82 -7.77 -8.32 -4.35
C LEU A 82 -8.04 -9.68 -3.67
N TYR A 83 -8.94 -10.48 -4.23
CA TYR A 83 -9.30 -11.79 -3.67
C TYR A 83 -8.39 -12.93 -4.19
N CYS A 84 -7.75 -12.77 -5.34
CA CYS A 84 -6.85 -13.76 -5.93
C CYS A 84 -5.50 -13.13 -6.28
N GLY A 85 -4.54 -13.22 -5.35
CA GLY A 85 -3.19 -12.66 -5.53
C GLY A 85 -2.46 -13.18 -6.77
N ALA A 86 -2.72 -14.42 -7.19
CA ALA A 86 -2.14 -15.03 -8.39
C ALA A 86 -2.50 -14.28 -9.69
N LEU A 87 -3.68 -13.62 -9.75
CA LEU A 87 -4.01 -12.72 -10.87
C LEU A 87 -3.14 -11.46 -10.86
N GLY A 88 -2.91 -10.87 -9.68
CA GLY A 88 -2.04 -9.72 -9.52
C GLY A 88 -0.59 -10.01 -9.95
N GLU A 89 -0.10 -11.22 -9.66
CA GLU A 89 1.23 -11.67 -10.10
C GLU A 89 1.36 -11.70 -11.63
N GLN A 90 0.28 -12.05 -12.37
CA GLN A 90 0.30 -12.03 -13.83
C GLN A 90 0.52 -10.62 -14.39
N LEU A 91 0.02 -9.59 -13.73
CA LEU A 91 0.18 -8.19 -14.14
C LEU A 91 1.62 -7.69 -14.02
N GLY A 92 2.44 -8.33 -13.19
CA GLY A 92 3.85 -8.01 -13.01
C GLY A 92 4.80 -9.10 -13.55
N ALA A 93 4.29 -10.12 -14.24
CA ALA A 93 5.14 -11.17 -14.77
C ALA A 93 6.22 -10.59 -15.72
N PRO A 94 7.44 -11.13 -15.77
CA PRO A 94 8.49 -10.64 -16.69
C PRO A 94 8.08 -10.62 -18.17
N SER A 95 7.16 -11.52 -18.54
CA SER A 95 6.54 -11.67 -19.87
C SER A 95 5.24 -10.88 -20.04
N ALA A 96 4.83 -10.06 -19.06
CA ALA A 96 3.55 -9.36 -19.10
C ALA A 96 3.44 -8.45 -20.34
N GLU A 97 4.46 -7.66 -20.66
CA GLU A 97 4.42 -6.77 -21.83
C GLU A 97 4.17 -7.53 -23.14
N GLU A 98 4.79 -8.70 -23.32
CA GLU A 98 4.59 -9.54 -24.51
C GLU A 98 3.19 -10.20 -24.53
N LEU A 99 2.72 -10.70 -23.39
CA LEU A 99 1.44 -11.40 -23.28
C LEU A 99 0.24 -10.45 -23.42
N PHE A 100 0.36 -9.28 -22.80
CA PHE A 100 -0.70 -8.27 -22.73
C PHE A 100 -0.65 -7.34 -23.95
N GLY A 101 0.51 -7.20 -24.60
CA GLY A 101 0.74 -6.33 -25.76
C GLY A 101 1.14 -4.90 -25.41
N ASP A 102 1.15 -4.56 -24.13
CA ASP A 102 1.61 -3.28 -23.57
C ASP A 102 2.02 -3.51 -22.09
N ASN A 103 2.73 -2.55 -21.51
CA ASN A 103 3.12 -2.56 -20.10
C ASN A 103 1.90 -2.26 -19.21
N PRO A 104 1.43 -3.22 -18.37
CA PRO A 104 0.17 -3.02 -17.65
C PRO A 104 0.18 -1.84 -16.68
N ALA A 105 1.27 -1.65 -15.93
CA ALA A 105 1.42 -0.52 -15.01
C ALA A 105 1.29 0.82 -15.74
N LYS A 106 1.96 0.95 -16.90
CA LYS A 106 1.91 2.16 -17.72
C LYS A 106 0.52 2.42 -18.28
N SER A 107 -0.15 1.40 -18.83
CA SER A 107 -1.48 1.57 -19.42
C SER A 107 -2.53 1.93 -18.35
N PHE A 108 -2.49 1.31 -17.17
CA PHE A 108 -3.38 1.67 -16.08
C PHE A 108 -3.12 3.09 -15.55
N LEU A 109 -1.87 3.52 -15.42
CA LEU A 109 -1.55 4.91 -15.05
C LEU A 109 -1.99 5.90 -16.12
N CYS A 110 -1.97 5.53 -17.39
CA CYS A 110 -2.53 6.35 -18.47
C CYS A 110 -4.03 6.59 -18.26
N LEU A 111 -4.79 5.54 -17.90
CA LEU A 111 -6.22 5.67 -17.58
C LEU A 111 -6.45 6.60 -16.39
N VAL A 112 -5.61 6.52 -15.35
CA VAL A 112 -5.67 7.44 -14.20
C VAL A 112 -5.50 8.90 -14.64
N LEU A 113 -4.58 9.16 -15.57
CA LEU A 113 -4.29 10.50 -16.07
C LEU A 113 -5.34 11.04 -17.04
N ILE A 114 -6.00 10.17 -17.81
CA ILE A 114 -7.06 10.55 -18.76
C ILE A 114 -8.37 10.85 -18.02
N HIS A 115 -8.71 10.04 -17.01
CA HIS A 115 -10.01 10.08 -16.34
C HIS A 115 -9.96 10.73 -14.95
N ARG A 116 -9.11 11.75 -14.73
CA ARG A 116 -8.77 12.30 -13.39
C ARG A 116 -9.97 12.60 -12.47
N GLU A 117 -11.12 12.95 -13.02
CA GLU A 117 -12.33 13.32 -12.26
C GLU A 117 -13.30 12.15 -12.04
N GLU A 118 -13.06 10.99 -12.66
CA GLU A 118 -13.92 9.81 -12.61
C GLU A 118 -13.36 8.75 -11.67
N TYR A 119 -13.61 8.90 -10.36
CA TYR A 119 -13.14 7.96 -9.32
C TYR A 119 -13.54 6.50 -9.56
N GLY A 120 -14.65 6.23 -10.26
CA GLY A 120 -15.04 4.88 -10.65
C GLY A 120 -14.08 4.19 -11.63
N ILE A 121 -13.19 4.95 -12.27
CA ILE A 121 -12.14 4.48 -13.19
C ILE A 121 -10.76 4.63 -12.54
N THR A 122 -10.46 5.80 -11.97
CA THR A 122 -9.11 6.11 -11.47
C THR A 122 -8.73 5.25 -10.28
N ASP A 123 -9.63 5.03 -9.33
CA ASP A 123 -9.37 4.24 -8.13
C ASP A 123 -8.98 2.78 -8.44
N PRO A 124 -9.79 1.99 -9.19
CA PRO A 124 -9.40 0.63 -9.55
C PRO A 124 -8.20 0.59 -10.50
N ALA A 125 -8.06 1.55 -11.42
CA ALA A 125 -6.89 1.62 -12.30
C ALA A 125 -5.59 1.87 -11.50
N LEU A 126 -5.62 2.75 -10.50
CA LEU A 126 -4.48 3.03 -9.64
C LEU A 126 -4.10 1.81 -8.79
N PHE A 127 -5.10 1.09 -8.26
CA PHE A 127 -4.88 -0.18 -7.54
C PHE A 127 -4.20 -1.24 -8.44
N LEU A 128 -4.70 -1.42 -9.67
CA LEU A 128 -4.14 -2.36 -10.63
C LEU A 128 -2.72 -1.95 -11.08
N ALA A 129 -2.49 -0.66 -11.29
CA ALA A 129 -1.16 -0.11 -11.59
C ALA A 129 -0.17 -0.40 -10.45
N ALA A 130 -0.53 -0.07 -9.20
CA ALA A 130 0.32 -0.33 -8.03
C ALA A 130 0.61 -1.82 -7.86
N THR A 131 -0.36 -2.70 -8.16
CA THR A 131 -0.18 -4.15 -8.11
C THR A 131 0.75 -4.65 -9.21
N SER A 132 0.60 -4.15 -10.44
CA SER A 132 1.52 -4.45 -11.55
C SER A 132 2.94 -4.02 -11.22
N LEU A 133 3.12 -2.82 -10.66
CA LEU A 133 4.43 -2.32 -10.20
C LEU A 133 5.04 -3.19 -9.10
N ARG A 134 4.24 -3.62 -8.13
CA ARG A 134 4.71 -4.45 -7.00
C ARG A 134 5.36 -5.75 -7.46
N TYR A 135 4.76 -6.42 -8.44
CA TYR A 135 5.23 -7.71 -8.95
C TYR A 135 6.15 -7.57 -10.16
N GLY A 136 6.14 -6.41 -10.83
CA GLY A 136 6.89 -6.12 -12.04
C GLY A 136 8.40 -5.97 -11.84
N PRO A 137 9.22 -6.26 -12.88
CA PRO A 137 10.65 -5.94 -12.87
C PRO A 137 10.86 -4.42 -12.87
N ILE A 138 11.80 -3.93 -12.07
CA ILE A 138 12.03 -2.49 -11.86
C ILE A 138 12.54 -1.84 -13.16
N GLU A 139 13.42 -2.53 -13.86
CA GLU A 139 14.12 -2.03 -15.06
C GLU A 139 13.15 -1.72 -16.20
N LYS A 140 12.05 -2.48 -16.31
CA LYS A 140 11.01 -2.24 -17.32
C LYS A 140 9.95 -1.23 -16.89
N ASN A 141 9.91 -0.89 -15.59
CA ASN A 141 8.83 -0.10 -14.99
C ASN A 141 9.29 1.25 -14.45
N GLU A 142 10.52 1.68 -14.73
CA GLU A 142 11.06 2.95 -14.22
C GLU A 142 10.17 4.15 -14.56
N GLU A 143 9.74 4.27 -15.82
CA GLU A 143 8.85 5.35 -16.27
C GLU A 143 7.46 5.26 -15.60
N ALA A 144 6.95 4.04 -15.37
CA ALA A 144 5.67 3.83 -14.68
C ALA A 144 5.78 4.17 -13.19
N LEU A 145 6.91 3.87 -12.54
CA LEU A 145 7.19 4.25 -11.15
C LEU A 145 7.24 5.77 -11.00
N GLN A 146 7.95 6.47 -11.88
CA GLN A 146 7.99 7.94 -11.91
C GLN A 146 6.58 8.52 -12.04
N ARG A 147 5.77 8.01 -12.98
CA ARG A 147 4.37 8.45 -13.15
C ARG A 147 3.51 8.18 -11.92
N PHE A 148 3.65 7.01 -11.31
CA PHE A 148 2.93 6.65 -10.10
C PHE A 148 3.25 7.62 -8.95
N PHE A 149 4.53 7.87 -8.68
CA PHE A 149 4.94 8.76 -7.61
C PHE A 149 4.66 10.24 -7.90
N ALA A 150 4.69 10.66 -9.17
CA ALA A 150 4.24 11.99 -9.56
C ALA A 150 2.74 12.17 -9.28
N HIS A 151 1.90 11.18 -9.62
CA HIS A 151 0.48 11.20 -9.30
C HIS A 151 0.22 11.21 -7.78
N VAL A 152 0.91 10.35 -7.03
CA VAL A 152 0.81 10.34 -5.56
C VAL A 152 1.20 11.70 -4.99
N THR A 153 2.28 12.31 -5.49
CA THR A 153 2.74 13.63 -5.04
C THR A 153 1.69 14.70 -5.33
N ASP A 154 1.10 14.71 -6.52
CA ASP A 154 0.03 15.64 -6.89
C ASP A 154 -1.15 15.54 -5.90
N VAL A 155 -1.68 14.33 -5.71
CA VAL A 155 -2.79 14.04 -4.79
C VAL A 155 -2.45 14.40 -3.33
N LEU A 156 -1.26 14.01 -2.87
CA LEU A 156 -0.79 14.23 -1.51
C LEU A 156 -0.20 15.63 -1.29
N SER A 157 -0.15 16.49 -2.29
CA SER A 157 0.29 17.89 -2.13
C SER A 157 -0.87 18.86 -1.96
N ALA A 158 -2.11 18.43 -2.30
CA ALA A 158 -3.31 19.24 -2.21
C ALA A 158 -3.43 19.95 -0.84
N GLU A 159 -3.85 21.22 -0.88
CA GLU A 159 -3.98 22.07 0.32
C GLU A 159 -5.00 21.48 1.31
N THR A 160 -6.17 21.08 0.78
CA THR A 160 -7.21 20.40 1.56
C THR A 160 -7.23 18.92 1.21
N LEU A 161 -7.03 18.07 2.22
CA LEU A 161 -7.10 16.62 2.04
C LEU A 161 -8.52 16.10 2.25
N GLN A 162 -9.08 15.51 1.20
CA GLN A 162 -10.32 14.73 1.28
C GLN A 162 -9.98 13.23 1.29
N VAL A 163 -10.59 12.48 2.22
CA VAL A 163 -10.33 11.04 2.39
C VAL A 163 -10.59 10.28 1.08
N SER A 164 -11.67 10.60 0.37
CA SER A 164 -12.00 9.99 -0.92
C SER A 164 -10.95 10.23 -2.00
N ALA A 165 -10.27 11.38 -1.97
CA ALA A 165 -9.26 11.72 -2.97
C ALA A 165 -7.90 11.05 -2.68
N VAL A 166 -7.55 10.83 -1.41
CA VAL A 166 -6.22 10.31 -1.04
C VAL A 166 -6.18 8.81 -0.73
N ALA A 167 -7.31 8.19 -0.40
CA ALA A 167 -7.34 6.81 0.12
C ALA A 167 -6.68 5.81 -0.85
N PHE A 168 -7.01 5.89 -2.14
CA PHE A 168 -6.45 4.98 -3.15
C PHE A 168 -4.98 5.27 -3.47
N ALA A 169 -4.54 6.53 -3.42
CA ALA A 169 -3.12 6.86 -3.54
C ALA A 169 -2.30 6.25 -2.40
N VAL A 170 -2.77 6.39 -1.16
CA VAL A 170 -2.10 5.81 0.02
C VAL A 170 -2.16 4.28 0.02
N GLN A 171 -3.27 3.69 -0.43
CA GLN A 171 -3.37 2.24 -0.64
C GLN A 171 -2.39 1.75 -1.72
N GLY A 172 -2.27 2.47 -2.84
CA GLY A 172 -1.26 2.18 -3.86
C GLY A 172 0.16 2.21 -3.28
N CYS A 173 0.47 3.21 -2.46
CA CYS A 173 1.73 3.28 -1.72
C CYS A 173 1.95 2.05 -0.83
N SER A 174 0.93 1.59 -0.10
CA SER A 174 1.07 0.41 0.76
C SER A 174 1.30 -0.88 -0.02
N ILE A 175 0.74 -0.98 -1.24
CA ILE A 175 1.00 -2.09 -2.17
C ILE A 175 2.45 -2.06 -2.66
N VAL A 176 2.92 -0.93 -3.17
CA VAL A 176 4.29 -0.76 -3.70
C VAL A 176 5.35 -0.96 -2.61
N ALA A 177 5.12 -0.43 -1.40
CA ALA A 177 6.06 -0.52 -0.28
C ALA A 177 6.26 -1.96 0.25
N ARG A 178 5.41 -2.93 -0.12
CA ARG A 178 5.60 -4.34 0.24
C ARG A 178 6.85 -4.93 -0.43
N THR A 179 7.25 -4.42 -1.58
CA THR A 179 8.47 -4.85 -2.27
C THR A 179 9.65 -4.00 -1.79
N LYS A 180 10.59 -4.61 -1.05
CA LYS A 180 11.76 -3.91 -0.48
C LYS A 180 12.51 -3.07 -1.51
N ALA A 181 12.76 -3.62 -2.69
CA ALA A 181 13.50 -2.94 -3.75
C ALA A 181 12.83 -1.66 -4.27
N LEU A 182 11.51 -1.52 -4.09
CA LEU A 182 10.74 -0.35 -4.50
C LEU A 182 10.70 0.76 -3.43
N ARG A 183 11.08 0.46 -2.17
CA ARG A 183 11.01 1.43 -1.06
C ARG A 183 11.93 2.64 -1.26
N ARG A 184 13.03 2.49 -2.00
CA ARG A 184 13.94 3.60 -2.32
C ARG A 184 13.24 4.79 -2.96
N TRP A 185 12.22 4.53 -3.79
CA TRP A 185 11.47 5.56 -4.50
C TRP A 185 10.69 6.47 -3.55
N PHE A 186 10.23 5.97 -2.41
CA PHE A 186 9.56 6.80 -1.41
C PHE A 186 10.49 7.87 -0.83
N PHE A 187 11.79 7.59 -0.77
CA PHE A 187 12.80 8.51 -0.27
C PHE A 187 13.31 9.45 -1.37
N GLU A 188 13.46 8.95 -2.59
CA GLU A 188 13.90 9.75 -3.76
C GLU A 188 12.82 10.77 -4.14
N GLU A 189 11.56 10.34 -4.22
CA GLU A 189 10.41 11.17 -4.56
C GLU A 189 9.81 11.93 -3.35
N GLN A 190 10.52 11.92 -2.20
CA GLN A 190 10.14 12.65 -0.98
C GLN A 190 8.73 12.34 -0.43
N ILE A 191 8.15 11.17 -0.73
CA ILE A 191 6.79 10.81 -0.33
C ILE A 191 6.61 10.77 1.19
N VAL A 192 7.68 10.44 1.92
CA VAL A 192 7.66 10.30 3.39
C VAL A 192 7.20 11.59 4.09
N GLN A 193 7.46 12.77 3.50
CA GLN A 193 7.07 14.05 4.07
C GLN A 193 5.55 14.23 4.20
N PHE A 194 4.75 13.50 3.41
CA PHE A 194 3.30 13.60 3.41
C PHE A 194 2.62 12.65 4.42
N LEU A 195 3.33 11.65 4.94
CA LEU A 195 2.75 10.66 5.87
C LEU A 195 2.27 11.29 7.20
N PRO A 196 3.01 12.20 7.85
CA PRO A 196 2.57 12.80 9.12
C PRO A 196 1.25 13.57 8.99
N ARG A 197 1.06 14.33 7.90
CA ARG A 197 -0.18 15.11 7.69
C ARG A 197 -1.40 14.24 7.44
N LEU A 198 -1.23 13.03 6.89
CA LEU A 198 -2.32 12.05 6.73
C LEU A 198 -2.80 11.48 8.07
N LEU A 199 -2.00 11.59 9.13
CA LEU A 199 -2.36 11.24 10.51
C LEU A 199 -2.85 12.45 11.33
N PHE A 200 -2.89 13.65 10.74
CA PHE A 200 -3.30 14.88 11.42
C PHE A 200 -4.84 15.05 11.40
N ASP A 201 -5.41 15.49 12.53
CA ASP A 201 -6.83 15.76 12.88
C ASP A 201 -7.95 14.79 12.45
N ILE A 202 -7.61 13.72 11.75
CA ILE A 202 -8.52 12.66 11.32
C ILE A 202 -8.78 11.61 12.44
N VAL A 203 -7.88 11.53 13.43
CA VAL A 203 -7.90 10.54 14.53
C VAL A 203 -9.08 10.70 15.52
N ALA A 204 -9.90 11.74 15.37
CA ALA A 204 -11.11 11.95 16.20
C ALA A 204 -12.39 11.38 15.56
N ASN A 205 -12.32 10.90 14.31
CA ASN A 205 -13.48 10.41 13.58
C ASN A 205 -13.40 8.90 13.37
N ASP A 206 -14.39 8.17 13.88
CA ASP A 206 -14.44 6.70 13.85
C ASP A 206 -15.03 6.13 12.55
N SER A 207 -15.22 6.95 11.50
CA SER A 207 -15.69 6.44 10.21
C SER A 207 -14.72 5.39 9.64
N ALA A 208 -15.27 4.32 9.07
CA ALA A 208 -14.48 3.18 8.59
C ALA A 208 -13.43 3.58 7.55
N SER A 209 -13.74 4.53 6.66
CA SER A 209 -12.83 5.05 5.63
C SER A 209 -11.63 5.78 6.24
N ILE A 210 -11.86 6.56 7.30
CA ILE A 210 -10.80 7.24 8.04
C ILE A 210 -9.90 6.24 8.76
N VAL A 211 -10.47 5.27 9.46
CA VAL A 211 -9.70 4.22 10.13
C VAL A 211 -8.83 3.45 9.12
N GLN A 212 -9.39 3.16 7.95
CA GLN A 212 -8.65 2.49 6.87
C GLN A 212 -7.49 3.36 6.36
N LEU A 213 -7.71 4.67 6.13
CA LEU A 213 -6.65 5.59 5.72
C LEU A 213 -5.53 5.69 6.77
N ILE A 214 -5.88 5.78 8.05
CA ILE A 214 -4.90 5.76 9.16
C ILE A 214 -4.11 4.46 9.12
N TYR A 215 -4.78 3.31 9.00
CA TYR A 215 -4.13 2.01 8.93
C TYR A 215 -3.14 1.92 7.76
N GLU A 216 -3.55 2.32 6.55
CA GLU A 216 -2.68 2.26 5.36
C GLU A 216 -1.48 3.22 5.49
N THR A 217 -1.69 4.42 6.05
CA THR A 217 -0.61 5.38 6.31
C THR A 217 0.41 4.83 7.31
N LEU A 218 -0.06 4.19 8.38
CA LEU A 218 0.80 3.52 9.37
C LEU A 218 1.50 2.31 8.77
N LEU A 219 0.83 1.55 7.89
CA LEU A 219 1.40 0.40 7.21
C LEU A 219 2.55 0.82 6.30
N VAL A 220 2.38 1.88 5.50
CA VAL A 220 3.48 2.47 4.71
C VAL A 220 4.62 2.88 5.63
N SER A 221 4.33 3.61 6.71
CA SER A 221 5.34 4.05 7.68
C SER A 221 6.11 2.87 8.30
N TRP A 222 5.42 1.78 8.63
CA TRP A 222 6.01 0.57 9.20
C TRP A 222 6.85 -0.20 8.18
N LEU A 223 6.39 -0.32 6.93
CA LEU A 223 7.16 -0.98 5.86
C LEU A 223 8.46 -0.23 5.56
N LEU A 224 8.43 1.10 5.58
CA LEU A 224 9.61 1.94 5.38
C LEU A 224 10.55 1.92 6.59
N SER A 225 10.04 1.77 7.82
CA SER A 225 10.88 1.76 9.04
C SER A 225 11.72 0.48 9.22
N TYR A 226 11.56 -0.52 8.35
CA TYR A 226 12.51 -1.64 8.26
C TYR A 226 13.87 -1.25 7.68
N GLU A 227 13.97 -0.08 7.03
CA GLU A 227 15.22 0.45 6.50
C GLU A 227 15.71 1.61 7.37
N TYR A 228 17.01 1.65 7.67
CA TYR A 228 17.60 2.71 8.47
C TYR A 228 17.38 4.10 7.83
N ARG A 229 17.49 4.21 6.49
CA ARG A 229 17.12 5.43 5.74
C ARG A 229 15.66 5.82 5.98
N GLY A 230 14.75 4.85 6.01
CA GLY A 230 13.34 5.10 6.30
C GLY A 230 13.10 5.60 7.72
N VAL A 231 13.78 5.05 8.72
CA VAL A 231 13.75 5.55 10.11
C VAL A 231 14.21 7.02 10.17
N VAL A 232 15.30 7.35 9.49
CA VAL A 232 15.84 8.73 9.43
C VAL A 232 14.83 9.69 8.78
N GLU A 233 14.26 9.34 7.63
CA GLU A 233 13.28 10.20 6.95
C GLU A 233 11.99 10.36 7.76
N LEU A 234 11.48 9.29 8.40
CA LEU A 234 10.32 9.37 9.30
C LEU A 234 10.59 10.30 10.49
N GLN A 235 11.79 10.26 11.08
CA GLN A 235 12.16 11.15 12.16
C GLN A 235 12.32 12.61 11.71
N LYS A 236 12.98 12.82 10.57
CA LYS A 236 13.15 14.15 9.94
C LYS A 236 11.80 14.84 9.77
N HIS A 237 10.76 14.10 9.39
CA HIS A 237 9.40 14.59 9.22
C HIS A 237 8.50 14.43 10.46
N LYS A 238 9.09 14.26 11.66
CA LYS A 238 8.38 14.29 12.96
C LYS A 238 7.28 13.23 13.10
N MET A 239 7.49 12.03 12.60
CA MET A 239 6.50 10.95 12.69
C MET A 239 6.10 10.56 14.13
N ILE A 240 7.04 10.59 15.09
CA ILE A 240 6.80 10.15 16.48
C ILE A 240 5.62 10.88 17.15
N PRO A 241 5.53 12.23 17.13
CA PRO A 241 4.36 12.97 17.61
C PRO A 241 3.01 12.51 17.00
N HIS A 242 2.99 12.16 15.72
CA HIS A 242 1.77 11.72 15.04
C HIS A 242 1.38 10.30 15.45
N VAL A 243 2.36 9.40 15.56
CA VAL A 243 2.15 8.04 16.09
C VAL A 243 1.66 8.10 17.54
N HIS A 244 2.22 8.99 18.36
CA HIS A 244 1.73 9.22 19.73
C HIS A 244 0.25 9.58 19.75
N ARG A 245 -0.17 10.51 18.88
CA ARG A 245 -1.57 10.94 18.78
C ARG A 245 -2.50 9.78 18.38
N VAL A 246 -2.08 8.96 17.42
CA VAL A 246 -2.80 7.74 17.03
C VAL A 246 -2.96 6.81 18.24
N LEU A 247 -1.86 6.49 18.93
CA LEU A 247 -1.89 5.60 20.10
C LEU A 247 -2.74 6.13 21.25
N HIS A 248 -2.78 7.45 21.41
CA HIS A 248 -3.55 8.09 22.47
C HIS A 248 -5.07 8.06 22.20
N ARG A 249 -5.49 8.17 20.94
CA ARG A 249 -6.91 8.33 20.58
C ARG A 249 -7.54 7.09 19.95
N MET A 250 -6.77 6.25 19.27
CA MET A 250 -7.34 5.12 18.53
C MET A 250 -7.78 3.97 19.42
N LEU A 251 -8.98 3.45 19.11
CA LEU A 251 -9.54 2.28 19.76
C LEU A 251 -9.34 0.99 18.95
N LYS A 252 -9.12 1.10 17.64
CA LYS A 252 -9.02 -0.05 16.73
C LYS A 252 -7.65 -0.71 16.86
N GLU A 253 -7.64 -1.96 17.33
CA GLU A 253 -6.42 -2.73 17.65
C GLU A 253 -5.46 -2.81 16.46
N LYS A 254 -5.98 -2.99 15.24
CA LYS A 254 -5.16 -3.04 14.02
C LYS A 254 -4.30 -1.78 13.83
N CYS A 255 -4.86 -0.59 14.07
CA CYS A 255 -4.11 0.67 13.99
C CYS A 255 -3.12 0.80 15.14
N VAL A 256 -3.53 0.41 16.35
CA VAL A 256 -2.65 0.43 17.54
C VAL A 256 -1.44 -0.48 17.34
N ARG A 257 -1.64 -1.71 16.87
CA ARG A 257 -0.57 -2.68 16.56
C ARG A 257 0.43 -2.08 15.58
N VAL A 258 -0.02 -1.58 14.43
CA VAL A 258 0.90 -1.04 13.43
C VAL A 258 1.63 0.21 13.93
N ALA A 259 0.93 1.12 14.63
CA ALA A 259 1.56 2.27 15.27
C ALA A 259 2.68 1.88 16.26
N LEU A 260 2.44 0.85 17.10
CA LEU A 260 3.46 0.32 18.00
C LEU A 260 4.64 -0.30 17.24
N MET A 261 4.38 -1.01 16.13
CA MET A 261 5.45 -1.59 15.30
C MET A 261 6.31 -0.53 14.60
N VAL A 262 5.75 0.62 14.21
CA VAL A 262 6.54 1.77 13.74
C VAL A 262 7.52 2.22 14.82
N LEU A 263 7.03 2.47 16.05
CA LEU A 263 7.88 2.89 17.18
C LEU A 263 8.94 1.85 17.52
N TRP A 264 8.55 0.57 17.53
CA TRP A 264 9.46 -0.54 17.80
C TRP A 264 10.65 -0.54 16.85
N ASN A 265 10.39 -0.46 15.54
CA ASN A 265 11.46 -0.42 14.55
C ASN A 265 12.39 0.79 14.75
N MET A 266 11.86 1.96 15.11
CA MET A 266 12.68 3.14 15.38
C MET A 266 13.57 2.93 16.63
N VAL A 267 12.98 2.48 17.74
CA VAL A 267 13.70 2.25 19.00
C VAL A 267 14.76 1.15 18.85
N GLU A 268 14.43 0.07 18.15
CA GLU A 268 15.35 -1.03 17.89
C GLU A 268 16.53 -0.56 17.01
N ALA A 269 16.27 0.27 16.00
CA ALA A 269 17.32 0.87 15.19
C ALA A 269 18.27 1.75 16.03
N GLU A 270 17.74 2.58 16.93
CA GLU A 270 18.56 3.37 17.86
C GLU A 270 19.42 2.49 18.78
N ARG A 271 18.85 1.42 19.34
CA ARG A 271 19.57 0.48 20.21
C ARG A 271 20.72 -0.20 19.50
N GLN A 272 20.49 -0.70 18.29
CA GLN A 272 21.53 -1.32 17.47
C GLN A 272 22.67 -0.34 17.18
N TYR A 273 22.33 0.92 16.84
CA TYR A 273 23.31 1.96 16.56
C TYR A 273 24.15 2.32 17.80
N ILE A 274 23.49 2.53 18.94
CA ILE A 274 24.18 2.83 20.21
C ILE A 274 25.08 1.67 20.62
N THR A 275 24.62 0.43 20.47
CA THR A 275 25.42 -0.77 20.80
C THR A 275 26.66 -0.86 19.93
N LEU A 276 26.51 -0.66 18.61
CA LEU A 276 27.62 -0.67 17.66
C LEU A 276 28.67 0.39 17.99
N ILE A 277 28.24 1.62 18.29
CA ILE A 277 29.17 2.72 18.58
C ILE A 277 29.82 2.57 19.96
N SER A 278 29.07 2.08 20.94
CA SER A 278 29.57 1.92 22.32
C SER A 278 30.48 0.70 22.47
N ASN A 279 30.35 -0.30 21.60
CA ASN A 279 31.17 -1.50 21.62
C ASN A 279 31.75 -1.80 20.22
N PRO A 280 32.86 -1.14 19.83
CA PRO A 280 33.49 -1.33 18.52
C PRO A 280 34.06 -2.74 18.29
N SER A 281 34.22 -3.54 19.35
CA SER A 281 34.66 -4.93 19.30
C SER A 281 33.52 -5.95 19.09
N THR A 282 32.28 -5.49 18.95
CA THR A 282 31.13 -6.36 18.69
C THR A 282 31.31 -7.07 17.36
N THR A 283 31.29 -8.40 17.38
CA THR A 283 31.38 -9.26 16.17
C THR A 283 30.01 -9.61 15.59
N ASP A 284 28.94 -9.08 16.18
CA ASP A 284 27.59 -9.32 15.69
C ASP A 284 27.46 -8.76 14.27
N TRP A 285 26.84 -9.54 13.39
CA TRP A 285 26.57 -9.08 12.04
C TRP A 285 25.56 -7.94 12.10
N VAL A 286 25.98 -6.76 11.65
CA VAL A 286 25.13 -5.58 11.51
C VAL A 286 25.15 -5.14 10.06
N ASN A 287 23.97 -4.84 9.50
CA ASN A 287 23.89 -4.32 8.13
C ASN A 287 24.70 -3.01 8.01
N SER A 288 25.54 -2.90 6.98
CA SER A 288 26.36 -1.72 6.69
C SER A 288 25.56 -0.42 6.60
N ASP A 289 24.28 -0.51 6.22
CA ASP A 289 23.39 0.65 6.11
C ASP A 289 23.09 1.31 7.48
N ILE A 290 23.49 0.70 8.61
CA ILE A 290 23.22 1.24 9.96
C ILE A 290 23.84 2.62 10.17
N TYR A 291 24.92 2.96 9.47
CA TYR A 291 25.54 4.28 9.54
C TYR A 291 24.65 5.39 8.99
N GLU A 292 23.61 5.08 8.20
CA GLU A 292 22.59 6.06 7.81
C GLU A 292 21.92 6.70 9.03
N LEU A 293 21.77 5.96 10.15
CA LEU A 293 21.20 6.50 11.39
C LEU A 293 22.00 7.66 11.97
N GLY A 294 23.30 7.78 11.65
CA GLY A 294 24.11 8.93 12.02
C GLY A 294 23.57 10.25 11.47
N ARG A 295 22.81 10.22 10.37
CA ARG A 295 22.16 11.38 9.75
C ARG A 295 20.91 11.84 10.50
N ALA A 296 20.34 11.01 11.37
CA ALA A 296 19.20 11.39 12.20
C ALA A 296 19.52 12.62 13.05
N ASN A 297 18.48 13.36 13.44
CA ASN A 297 18.61 14.53 14.32
C ASN A 297 19.63 15.57 13.80
N ALA A 298 19.58 15.85 12.49
CA ALA A 298 20.50 16.76 11.81
C ALA A 298 21.99 16.37 11.97
N GLY A 299 22.29 15.07 11.86
CA GLY A 299 23.67 14.55 11.93
C GLY A 299 24.17 14.27 13.35
N LYS A 300 23.31 14.36 14.37
CA LYS A 300 23.67 14.08 15.77
C LYS A 300 23.48 12.61 16.16
N GLY A 301 23.01 11.78 15.23
CA GLY A 301 22.62 10.40 15.50
C GLY A 301 21.19 10.27 16.03
N PRO A 302 20.73 9.03 16.24
CA PRO A 302 19.38 8.74 16.69
C PRO A 302 19.15 9.22 18.12
N ASN A 303 17.96 9.77 18.36
CA ASN A 303 17.48 10.20 19.68
C ASN A 303 15.97 9.96 19.82
N PHE A 304 15.48 8.88 19.22
CA PHE A 304 14.06 8.57 19.08
C PHE A 304 13.43 8.28 20.44
N ILE A 305 14.13 7.57 21.33
CA ILE A 305 13.68 7.32 22.71
C ILE A 305 13.49 8.67 23.45
N ALA A 306 14.45 9.58 23.35
CA ALA A 306 14.34 10.91 23.95
C ALA A 306 13.17 11.72 23.35
N GLU A 307 12.92 11.62 22.04
CA GLU A 307 11.77 12.23 21.38
C GLU A 307 10.45 11.63 21.88
N MET A 308 10.37 10.31 22.05
CA MET A 308 9.21 9.61 22.64
C MET A 308 8.93 10.09 24.06
N VAL A 309 9.96 10.24 24.90
CA VAL A 309 9.82 10.80 26.26
C VAL A 309 9.30 12.25 26.17
N GLY A 310 9.87 13.06 25.27
CA GLY A 310 9.51 14.46 25.08
C GLY A 310 8.04 14.68 24.70
N VAL A 311 7.44 13.77 23.92
CA VAL A 311 6.00 13.84 23.56
C VAL A 311 5.07 13.19 24.59
N GLY A 312 5.60 12.62 25.67
CA GLY A 312 4.82 11.94 26.71
C GLY A 312 4.39 10.51 26.35
N MET A 313 5.07 9.87 25.40
CA MET A 313 4.72 8.54 24.90
C MET A 313 4.63 7.48 26.02
N LEU A 314 5.50 7.55 27.04
CA LEU A 314 5.51 6.59 28.15
C LEU A 314 4.22 6.58 28.96
N LYS A 315 3.62 7.76 29.14
CA LYS A 315 2.31 7.86 29.81
C LYS A 315 1.23 7.15 28.98
N THR A 316 1.25 7.35 27.67
CA THR A 316 0.32 6.70 26.74
C THR A 316 0.54 5.18 26.71
N LEU A 317 1.79 4.70 26.67
CA LEU A 317 2.10 3.26 26.76
C LEU A 317 1.64 2.66 28.09
N ALA A 318 1.80 3.37 29.21
CA ALA A 318 1.29 2.91 30.51
C ALA A 318 -0.24 2.86 30.59
N GLN A 319 -0.94 3.77 29.89
CA GLN A 319 -2.39 3.72 29.74
C GLN A 319 -2.81 2.54 28.86
N LEU A 320 -2.15 2.34 27.72
CA LEU A 320 -2.40 1.22 26.82
C LEU A 320 -2.15 -0.14 27.52
N SER A 321 -1.09 -0.27 28.32
CA SER A 321 -0.79 -1.53 29.03
C SER A 321 -1.87 -1.95 30.05
N ARG A 322 -2.80 -1.06 30.40
CA ARG A 322 -3.95 -1.36 31.28
C ARG A 322 -5.21 -1.76 30.49
N ARG A 323 -5.23 -1.54 29.18
CA ARG A 323 -6.33 -1.95 28.31
C ARG A 323 -6.22 -3.45 28.02
N LYS A 324 -7.37 -4.10 27.87
CA LYS A 324 -7.44 -5.47 27.35
C LYS A 324 -7.48 -5.40 25.84
N PHE A 325 -6.58 -6.15 25.18
CA PHE A 325 -6.54 -6.33 23.74
C PHE A 325 -6.89 -7.77 23.41
N GLY A 326 -7.58 -8.00 22.30
CA GLY A 326 -7.74 -9.34 21.73
C GLY A 326 -6.44 -9.86 21.11
N ASP A 327 -5.64 -8.95 20.56
CA ASP A 327 -4.31 -9.23 20.01
C ASP A 327 -3.22 -9.21 21.11
N GLU A 328 -2.69 -10.38 21.44
CA GLU A 328 -1.67 -10.55 22.49
C GLU A 328 -0.33 -9.86 22.14
N ASP A 329 0.01 -9.74 20.85
CA ASP A 329 1.26 -9.13 20.41
C ASP A 329 1.33 -7.64 20.79
N ILE A 330 0.18 -6.96 20.87
CA ILE A 330 0.10 -5.56 21.31
C ILE A 330 0.69 -5.42 22.71
N SER A 331 0.31 -6.31 23.62
CA SER A 331 0.79 -6.27 25.01
C SER A 331 2.29 -6.54 25.11
N VAL A 332 2.80 -7.46 24.27
CA VAL A 332 4.23 -7.75 24.16
C VAL A 332 5.00 -6.51 23.72
N VAL A 333 4.60 -5.88 22.61
CA VAL A 333 5.30 -4.70 22.06
C VAL A 333 5.24 -3.52 23.02
N ILE A 334 4.11 -3.28 23.70
CA ILE A 334 4.01 -2.22 24.72
C ILE A 334 5.02 -2.45 25.85
N ASN A 335 5.13 -3.69 26.33
CA ASN A 335 6.04 -4.02 27.43
C ASN A 335 7.50 -3.87 27.00
N GLU A 336 7.85 -4.31 25.80
CA GLU A 336 9.19 -4.12 25.26
C GLU A 336 9.52 -2.63 25.10
N LEU A 337 8.65 -1.83 24.48
CA LEU A 337 8.84 -0.38 24.35
C LEU A 337 9.00 0.33 25.71
N LYS A 338 8.28 -0.11 26.74
CA LYS A 338 8.42 0.44 28.11
C LYS A 338 9.76 0.09 28.77
N LYS A 339 10.38 -1.04 28.43
CA LYS A 339 11.73 -1.39 28.91
C LYS A 339 12.83 -0.57 28.22
N CYS A 340 12.50 0.04 27.08
CA CYS A 340 13.47 0.75 26.26
C CYS A 340 13.69 2.21 26.65
N ALA A 341 12.79 2.79 27.44
CA ALA A 341 12.67 4.22 27.61
C ALA A 341 12.72 4.69 29.05
#